data_AF-A0A4C1SH97-F1
#
_entry.id   AF-A0A4C1SH97-F1
#
_cell.length_a   1.000
_cell.length_b   1.000
_cell.length_c   1.000
_cell.angle_alpha   90.00
_cell.angle_beta   90.00
_cell.angle_gamma   90.00
#
_symmetry.space_group_name_H-M   'P 1'
#
loop_
_entity.id
_entity.type
_entity.pdbx_description
1 polymer ?
#
loop_
_entity_poly.entity_id
_entity_poly.type
_entity_poly.pdbx_seq_one_letter_code
_entity_poly.pdbx_strand_id
1 'polypeptide(L)'
;MRVEDTVLTTKTSVNYLGMRLDPKLTFARQIEYATQKAAKITTQLSRLMANVGGPLQSKRKLLMEACNGILLYGSEVWAETLKTKCRAKMLLTVQRTSALRVTSAYRTVSAAAVLVIAGMKPIDLQALERMEVFSIKENNPQPLDFFSLSFRFIIESVHMTFTISIKILT
;
A
#
# COMPACT_ATOMS: atom_id res chain seq x y z
N MET A 1 3.99 35.58 -10.61
CA MET A 1 2.57 36.03 -10.70
C MET A 1 2.24 36.72 -9.39
N ARG A 2 1.69 37.93 -9.40
CA ARG A 2 1.26 38.63 -8.18
C ARG A 2 -0.24 38.42 -8.00
N VAL A 3 -0.64 37.94 -6.83
CA VAL A 3 -2.02 37.97 -6.36
C VAL A 3 -2.00 38.81 -5.09
N GLU A 4 -2.76 39.90 -5.10
CA GLU A 4 -2.83 40.88 -4.02
C GLU A 4 -1.44 41.48 -3.69
N ASP A 5 -0.78 41.10 -2.58
CA ASP A 5 0.55 41.62 -2.16
C ASP A 5 1.65 40.55 -2.11
N THR A 6 1.36 39.29 -2.47
CA THR A 6 2.33 38.20 -2.35
C THR A 6 2.95 37.84 -3.71
N VAL A 7 4.28 37.89 -3.79
CA VAL A 7 5.01 37.41 -4.98
C VAL A 7 5.03 35.88 -4.96
N LEU A 8 4.21 35.27 -5.80
CA LEU A 8 4.20 33.82 -5.97
C LEU A 8 5.36 33.40 -6.87
N THR A 9 6.39 32.81 -6.27
CA THR A 9 7.48 32.12 -6.97
C THR A 9 6.97 30.76 -7.44
N THR A 10 6.83 30.59 -8.76
CA THR A 10 6.46 29.30 -9.37
C THR A 10 7.53 28.26 -9.07
N LYS A 11 7.19 27.23 -8.30
CA LYS A 11 8.07 26.08 -8.03
C LYS A 11 7.63 24.91 -8.89
N THR A 12 8.59 24.11 -9.35
CA THR A 12 8.32 22.92 -10.18
C THR A 12 7.51 21.84 -9.45
N SER A 13 7.48 21.87 -8.11
CA SER A 13 6.59 21.03 -7.30
C SER A 13 6.21 21.75 -6.02
N VAL A 14 4.93 21.68 -5.64
CA VAL A 14 4.38 22.33 -4.43
C VAL A 14 3.94 21.26 -3.43
N ASN A 15 4.20 21.49 -2.14
CA ASN A 15 3.68 20.64 -1.08
C ASN A 15 2.27 21.09 -0.72
N TYR A 16 1.30 20.20 -0.86
CA TYR A 16 -0.10 20.41 -0.48
C TYR A 16 -0.58 19.22 0.34
N LEU A 17 -1.03 19.45 1.58
CA LEU A 17 -1.48 18.38 2.49
C LEU A 17 -0.49 17.21 2.62
N GLY A 18 0.81 17.48 2.59
CA GLY A 18 1.85 16.43 2.65
C GLY A 18 2.10 15.68 1.33
N MET A 19 1.39 16.03 0.26
CA MET A 19 1.57 15.53 -1.10
C MET A 19 2.34 16.53 -1.96
N ARG A 20 3.29 16.03 -2.77
CA ARG A 20 3.98 16.83 -3.79
C ARG A 20 3.19 16.84 -5.09
N LEU A 21 2.65 18.00 -5.42
CA LEU A 21 1.93 18.23 -6.67
C LEU A 21 2.90 18.76 -7.73
N ASP A 22 2.96 18.06 -8.85
CA ASP A 22 3.66 18.51 -10.06
C ASP A 22 2.64 19.22 -10.99
N PRO A 23 3.04 20.22 -11.78
CA PRO A 23 2.13 20.97 -12.67
C PRO A 23 1.35 20.10 -13.66
N LYS A 24 1.91 18.95 -14.04
CA LYS A 24 1.30 17.99 -14.96
C LYS A 24 0.50 16.88 -14.26
N LEU A 25 0.35 16.96 -12.92
CA LEU A 25 -0.30 15.93 -12.09
C LEU A 25 0.21 14.51 -12.36
N THR A 26 1.51 14.38 -12.66
CA THR A 26 2.14 13.08 -12.92
C THR A 26 2.56 12.35 -11.64
N PHE A 27 2.57 13.05 -10.51
CA PHE A 27 2.90 12.57 -9.16
C PHE A 27 4.23 11.80 -9.05
N ALA A 28 5.13 11.97 -10.02
CA ALA A 28 6.38 11.23 -10.07
C ALA A 28 7.29 11.59 -8.88
N ARG A 29 7.38 12.89 -8.55
CA ARG A 29 8.15 13.35 -7.38
C ARG A 29 7.54 12.89 -6.07
N GLN A 30 6.22 12.75 -6.01
CA GLN A 30 5.55 12.24 -4.82
C GLN A 30 5.88 10.76 -4.58
N ILE A 31 5.78 9.93 -5.63
CA ILE A 31 6.11 8.50 -5.55
C ILE A 31 7.58 8.32 -5.17
N GLU A 32 8.48 9.09 -5.77
CA GLU A 32 9.91 9.06 -5.43
C GLU A 32 10.14 9.42 -3.96
N TYR A 33 9.53 10.52 -3.49
CA TYR A 33 9.64 10.93 -2.09
C TYR A 33 9.07 9.88 -1.13
N ALA A 34 7.88 9.34 -1.41
CA ALA A 34 7.24 8.31 -0.59
C ALA A 34 8.12 7.06 -0.51
N THR A 35 8.67 6.64 -1.65
CA THR A 35 9.60 5.50 -1.77
C THR A 35 10.85 5.73 -0.92
N GLN A 36 11.50 6.90 -1.04
CA GLN A 36 12.70 7.23 -0.27
C GLN A 36 12.40 7.29 1.24
N LYS A 37 11.28 7.92 1.63
CA LYS A 37 10.86 8.03 3.03
C LYS A 37 10.58 6.66 3.64
N ALA A 38 9.84 5.81 2.93
CA ALA A 38 9.54 4.46 3.35
C ALA A 38 10.80 3.58 3.40
N ALA A 39 11.72 3.71 2.45
CA ALA A 39 12.99 2.98 2.45
C ALA A 39 13.86 3.34 3.66
N LYS A 40 13.93 4.63 4.03
CA LYS A 40 14.68 5.10 5.21
C LYS A 40 14.12 4.49 6.49
N ILE A 41 12.80 4.57 6.67
CA ILE A 41 12.10 4.03 7.85
C ILE A 41 12.24 2.51 7.90
N THR A 42 12.07 1.82 6.77
CA THR A 42 12.25 0.37 6.66
C THR A 42 13.67 -0.04 7.04
N THR A 43 14.68 0.71 6.60
CA THR A 43 16.08 0.44 6.94
C THR A 43 16.35 0.62 8.43
N GLN A 44 15.81 1.68 9.04
CA GLN A 44 15.95 1.93 10.48
C GLN A 44 15.31 0.81 11.30
N LEU A 45 14.08 0.43 10.97
CA LEU A 45 13.36 -0.65 11.66
C LEU A 45 13.98 -2.03 11.40
N SER A 46 14.54 -2.26 10.20
CA SER A 46 15.25 -3.50 9.87
C SER A 46 16.42 -3.78 10.80
N ARG A 47 17.09 -2.74 11.33
CA ARG A 47 18.20 -2.90 12.28
C ARG A 47 17.76 -3.49 13.62
N LEU A 48 16.48 -3.34 13.97
CA LEU A 48 15.89 -3.90 15.19
C LEU A 48 15.40 -5.35 14.99
N MET A 49 15.45 -5.88 13.76
CA MET A 49 14.87 -7.16 13.38
C MET A 49 15.94 -8.12 12.87
N ALA A 50 16.76 -8.64 13.78
CA ALA A 50 17.72 -9.70 13.48
C ALA A 50 17.01 -10.93 12.87
N ASN A 51 17.65 -11.61 11.91
CA ASN A 51 17.03 -12.78 11.27
C ASN A 51 16.94 -13.99 12.21
N VAL A 52 17.96 -14.18 13.07
CA VAL A 52 18.02 -15.25 14.08
C VAL A 52 17.85 -14.63 15.46
N GLY A 53 16.99 -15.22 16.30
CA GLY A 53 16.70 -14.71 17.65
C GLY A 53 15.98 -13.35 17.69
N GLY A 54 15.45 -12.89 16.56
CA GLY A 54 14.76 -11.60 16.47
C GLY A 54 13.27 -11.65 16.86
N PRO A 55 12.55 -10.54 16.67
CA PRO A 55 11.13 -10.43 17.02
C PRO A 55 10.24 -11.42 16.28
N LEU A 56 9.13 -11.80 16.92
CA LEU A 56 8.09 -12.65 16.33
C LEU A 56 7.46 -12.00 15.08
N GLN A 57 6.95 -12.83 14.16
CA GLN A 57 6.34 -12.40 12.90
C GLN A 57 5.22 -11.36 13.08
N SER A 58 4.43 -11.45 14.15
CA SER A 58 3.39 -10.46 14.48
C SER A 58 3.97 -9.05 14.67
N LYS A 59 5.08 -8.91 15.38
CA LYS A 59 5.79 -7.63 15.55
C LYS A 59 6.43 -7.15 14.25
N ARG A 60 6.86 -8.08 13.39
CA ARG A 60 7.38 -7.73 12.06
C ARG A 60 6.29 -7.25 11.12
N LYS A 61 5.06 -7.74 11.24
CA LYS A 61 3.93 -7.26 10.45
C LYS A 61 3.68 -5.77 10.67
N LEU A 62 3.89 -5.25 11.88
CA LEU A 62 3.80 -3.82 12.18
C LEU A 62 4.75 -2.97 11.33
N LEU A 63 6.00 -3.42 11.11
CA LEU A 63 6.94 -2.75 10.20
C LEU A 63 6.35 -2.62 8.80
N MET A 64 5.71 -3.70 8.33
CA MET A 64 5.13 -3.69 7.00
C MET A 64 3.92 -2.78 6.90
N GLU A 65 3.01 -2.78 7.89
CA GLU A 65 1.88 -1.85 7.90
C GLU A 65 2.35 -0.39 7.97
N ALA A 66 3.39 -0.09 8.73
CA ALA A 66 3.98 1.25 8.78
C ALA A 66 4.56 1.67 7.41
N CYS A 67 5.25 0.75 6.72
CA CYS A 67 5.76 0.99 5.38
C CYS A 67 4.64 1.21 4.37
N ASN A 68 3.61 0.36 4.38
CA ASN A 68 2.44 0.47 3.52
C ASN A 68 1.70 1.79 3.74
N GLY A 69 1.52 2.22 5.00
CA GLY A 69 0.88 3.50 5.30
C GLY A 69 1.58 4.71 4.69
N ILE A 70 2.92 4.70 4.66
CA ILE A 70 3.70 5.76 4.01
C ILE A 70 3.57 5.70 2.49
N LEU A 71 3.66 4.50 1.93
CA LEU A 71 3.66 4.30 0.48
C LEU A 71 2.28 4.53 -0.14
N LEU A 72 1.20 4.24 0.57
CA LEU A 72 -0.18 4.37 0.10
C LEU A 72 -0.83 5.71 0.46
N TYR A 73 -0.07 6.62 1.07
CA TYR A 73 -0.58 7.94 1.44
C TYR A 73 -1.02 8.72 0.20
N GLY A 74 -2.30 9.13 0.19
CA GLY A 74 -2.93 9.83 -0.94
C GLY A 74 -3.04 8.98 -2.21
N SER A 75 -2.97 7.65 -2.09
CA SER A 75 -3.04 6.73 -3.24
C SER A 75 -4.29 6.91 -4.09
N GLU A 76 -5.39 7.42 -3.52
CA GLU A 76 -6.60 7.72 -4.28
C GLU A 76 -6.34 8.69 -5.45
N VAL A 77 -5.38 9.60 -5.28
CA VAL A 77 -5.11 10.68 -6.26
C VAL A 77 -4.05 10.25 -7.29
N TRP A 78 -3.05 9.45 -6.90
CA TRP A 78 -1.93 9.11 -7.78
C TRP A 78 -1.92 7.66 -8.26
N ALA A 79 -2.81 6.78 -7.79
CA ALA A 79 -2.84 5.37 -8.19
C ALA A 79 -2.95 5.19 -9.70
N GLU A 80 -3.67 6.06 -10.41
CA GLU A 80 -3.76 6.00 -11.87
C GLU A 80 -2.39 6.09 -12.57
N THR A 81 -1.45 6.81 -11.97
CA THR A 81 -0.10 6.99 -12.53
C THR A 81 0.73 5.70 -12.52
N LEU A 82 0.31 4.68 -11.75
CA LEU A 82 0.95 3.36 -11.68
C LEU A 82 0.76 2.50 -12.92
N LYS A 83 -0.13 2.90 -13.85
CA LYS A 83 -0.18 2.32 -15.21
C LYS A 83 1.23 2.30 -15.86
N THR A 84 2.09 3.25 -15.49
CA THR A 84 3.50 3.24 -15.85
C THR A 84 4.32 2.27 -15.00
N LYS A 85 4.73 1.14 -15.58
CA LYS A 85 5.49 0.05 -14.92
C LYS A 85 6.74 0.50 -14.16
N CYS A 86 7.40 1.58 -14.57
CA CYS A 86 8.58 2.10 -13.87
C CYS A 86 8.27 2.54 -12.43
N ARG A 87 7.15 3.25 -12.24
CA ARG A 87 6.72 3.76 -10.93
C ARG A 87 6.29 2.63 -9.99
N ALA A 88 5.54 1.67 -10.52
CA ALA A 88 5.17 0.44 -9.84
C ALA A 88 6.40 -0.32 -9.31
N LYS A 89 7.43 -0.48 -10.15
CA LYS A 89 8.69 -1.14 -9.75
C LYS A 89 9.40 -0.42 -8.59
N MET A 90 9.36 0.91 -8.52
CA MET A 90 9.98 1.67 -7.43
C MET A 90 9.30 1.34 -6.09
N LEU A 91 7.97 1.38 -6.05
CA LEU A 91 7.21 1.04 -4.85
C LEU A 91 7.40 -0.43 -4.46
N LEU A 92 7.37 -1.34 -5.43
CA LEU A 92 7.59 -2.77 -5.23
C LEU A 92 8.98 -3.07 -4.64
N THR A 93 10.00 -2.28 -4.96
CA THR A 93 11.36 -2.46 -4.42
C THR A 93 11.39 -2.26 -2.90
N VAL A 94 10.69 -1.23 -2.41
CA VAL A 94 10.59 -0.95 -0.97
C VAL A 94 9.70 -2.00 -0.29
N GLN A 95 8.57 -2.35 -0.92
CA GLN A 95 7.67 -3.39 -0.42
C GLN A 95 8.37 -4.76 -0.32
N ARG A 96 9.23 -5.10 -1.30
CA ARG A 96 10.04 -6.33 -1.24
C ARG A 96 11.01 -6.28 -0.07
N THR A 97 11.64 -5.14 0.18
CA THR A 97 12.60 -4.98 1.27
C THR A 97 11.93 -5.17 2.63
N SER A 98 10.72 -4.62 2.82
CA SER A 98 9.94 -4.85 4.03
C SER A 98 9.47 -6.31 4.14
N ALA A 99 8.99 -6.91 3.04
CA ALA A 99 8.55 -8.30 3.02
C ALA A 99 9.68 -9.29 3.39
N LEU A 100 10.89 -9.10 2.85
CA LEU A 100 12.08 -9.91 3.22
C LEU A 100 12.35 -9.88 4.72
N ARG A 101 12.13 -8.73 5.37
CA ARG A 101 12.32 -8.57 6.81
C ARG A 101 11.23 -9.24 7.63
N VAL A 102 9.99 -9.23 7.14
CA VAL A 102 8.87 -9.93 7.79
C VAL A 102 9.05 -11.43 7.76
N THR A 103 9.47 -11.98 6.62
CA THR A 103 9.65 -13.42 6.44
C THR A 103 11.02 -13.91 6.89
N SER A 104 11.92 -13.02 7.32
CA SER A 104 13.35 -13.32 7.59
C SER A 104 14.05 -14.02 6.41
N ALA A 105 13.60 -13.76 5.18
CA ALA A 105 14.08 -14.44 3.99
C ALA A 105 15.40 -13.83 3.47
N TYR A 106 16.15 -14.64 2.71
CA TYR A 106 17.38 -14.19 2.05
C TYR A 106 17.10 -13.25 0.87
N ARG A 107 18.06 -12.37 0.57
CA ARG A 107 17.97 -11.37 -0.52
C ARG A 107 17.70 -11.94 -1.92
N THR A 108 18.02 -13.22 -2.15
CA THR A 108 17.88 -13.90 -3.44
C THR A 108 16.43 -14.27 -3.77
N VAL A 109 15.53 -14.31 -2.77
CA VAL A 109 14.12 -14.65 -2.98
C VAL A 109 13.46 -13.60 -3.87
N SER A 110 12.72 -14.05 -4.90
CA SER A 110 12.04 -13.17 -5.85
C SER A 110 10.97 -12.31 -5.16
N ALA A 111 10.67 -11.15 -5.76
CA ALA A 111 9.70 -10.20 -5.20
C ALA A 111 8.30 -10.82 -5.06
N ALA A 112 7.84 -11.54 -6.08
CA ALA A 112 6.54 -12.20 -6.06
C ALA A 112 6.48 -13.30 -4.99
N ALA A 113 7.53 -14.13 -4.88
CA ALA A 113 7.55 -15.21 -3.90
C ALA A 113 7.54 -14.70 -2.45
N VAL A 114 8.35 -13.67 -2.14
CA VAL A 114 8.41 -13.14 -0.77
C VAL A 114 7.08 -12.49 -0.36
N LEU A 115 6.38 -11.81 -1.28
CA LEU A 115 5.07 -11.22 -0.98
C LEU A 115 4.04 -12.30 -0.65
N VAL A 116 4.03 -13.41 -1.40
CA VAL A 116 3.13 -14.54 -1.14
C VAL A 116 3.43 -15.18 0.22
N ILE A 117 4.71 -15.47 0.52
CA ILE A 117 5.12 -16.04 1.81
C ILE A 117 4.77 -15.10 2.96
N ALA A 118 4.87 -13.78 2.73
CA ALA A 118 4.54 -12.77 3.71
C ALA A 118 3.01 -12.52 3.86
N GLY A 119 2.19 -13.11 2.98
CA GLY A 119 0.74 -12.89 2.95
C GLY A 119 0.35 -11.47 2.52
N MET A 120 1.11 -10.87 1.59
CA MET A 120 1.00 -9.47 1.20
C MET A 120 0.48 -9.30 -0.23
N LYS A 121 -0.48 -8.39 -0.41
CA LYS A 121 -0.94 -7.95 -1.73
C LYS A 121 0.10 -6.97 -2.32
N PRO A 122 0.48 -7.10 -3.60
CA PRO A 122 1.33 -6.13 -4.28
C PRO A 122 0.78 -4.71 -4.15
N ILE A 123 1.67 -3.75 -3.87
CA ILE A 123 1.27 -2.38 -3.55
C ILE A 123 0.53 -1.67 -4.68
N ASP A 124 0.84 -2.02 -5.93
CA ASP A 124 0.16 -1.46 -7.09
C ASP A 124 -1.33 -1.79 -7.06
N LEU A 125 -1.66 -3.03 -6.70
CA LEU A 125 -3.05 -3.48 -6.58
C LEU A 125 -3.74 -2.89 -5.34
N GLN A 126 -2.99 -2.63 -4.25
CA GLN A 126 -3.54 -1.97 -3.06
C GLN A 126 -3.84 -0.49 -3.28
N ALA A 127 -3.07 0.18 -4.13
CA ALA A 127 -3.28 1.57 -4.51
C ALA A 127 -4.50 1.70 -5.44
N LEU A 128 -4.61 0.83 -6.45
CA LEU A 128 -5.76 0.79 -7.34
C LEU A 128 -7.06 0.49 -6.60
N GLU A 129 -7.04 -0.48 -5.68
CA GLU A 129 -8.20 -0.78 -4.82
C GLU A 129 -8.65 0.43 -3.99
N ARG A 130 -7.71 1.20 -3.40
CA ARG A 130 -8.05 2.40 -2.63
C ARG A 130 -8.66 3.49 -3.51
N MET A 131 -8.15 3.66 -4.72
CA MET A 131 -8.71 4.58 -5.71
C MET A 131 -10.14 4.17 -6.08
N GLU A 132 -10.39 2.89 -6.36
CA GLU A 132 -11.73 2.39 -6.68
C GLU A 132 -12.72 2.61 -5.53
N VAL A 133 -12.33 2.27 -4.30
CA VAL A 133 -13.17 2.50 -3.11
C VAL A 133 -13.47 3.98 -2.93
N PHE A 134 -12.49 4.86 -3.17
CA PHE A 134 -12.69 6.30 -3.11
C PHE A 134 -13.67 6.80 -4.18
N SER A 135 -13.51 6.36 -5.43
CA SER A 135 -14.44 6.70 -6.51
C SER A 135 -15.86 6.19 -6.24
N ILE A 136 -16.01 5.00 -5.66
CA ILE A 136 -17.33 4.47 -5.28
C ILE A 136 -17.96 5.33 -4.18
N LYS A 137 -17.18 5.74 -3.17
CA LYS A 137 -17.65 6.61 -2.08
C LYS A 137 -18.07 7.99 -2.58
N GLU A 138 -17.35 8.54 -3.55
CA GLU A 138 -17.71 9.82 -4.18
C GLU A 138 -19.04 9.72 -4.94
N ASN A 139 -19.29 8.59 -5.61
CA ASN A 139 -20.53 8.35 -6.34
C ASN A 139 -21.71 7.86 -5.46
N ASN A 140 -21.44 7.37 -4.24
CA ASN A 140 -22.47 6.86 -3.33
C ASN A 140 -22.09 7.15 -1.86
N PRO A 141 -22.65 8.19 -1.21
CA PRO A 141 -22.18 8.67 0.09
C PRO A 141 -22.55 7.79 1.31
N GLN A 142 -23.15 6.62 1.09
CA GLN A 142 -23.44 5.66 2.16
C GLN A 142 -22.16 4.91 2.59
N PRO A 143 -21.93 4.66 3.89
CA PRO A 143 -20.68 4.10 4.37
C PRO A 143 -20.57 2.61 4.01
N LEU A 144 -19.71 2.28 3.05
CA LEU A 144 -19.29 0.91 2.80
C LEU A 144 -18.14 0.57 3.76
N ASP A 145 -18.50 0.04 4.92
CA ASP A 145 -17.54 -0.53 5.85
C ASP A 145 -16.84 -1.72 5.18
N PHE A 146 -15.56 -1.56 4.83
CA PHE A 146 -14.71 -2.60 4.25
C PHE A 146 -14.65 -3.87 5.12
N PHE A 147 -14.82 -3.71 6.44
CA PHE A 147 -14.93 -4.83 7.37
C PHE A 147 -16.20 -5.66 7.13
N SER A 148 -17.31 -5.02 6.75
CA SER A 148 -18.58 -5.68 6.41
C SER A 148 -18.49 -6.47 5.11
N LEU A 149 -17.78 -5.99 4.09
CA LEU A 149 -17.61 -6.74 2.82
C LEU A 149 -16.73 -7.99 2.98
N SER A 150 -15.64 -7.88 3.74
CA SER A 150 -14.80 -9.02 4.11
C SER A 150 -15.58 -10.02 4.99
N PHE A 151 -16.34 -9.54 5.96
CA PHE A 151 -17.17 -10.38 6.83
C PHE A 151 -18.33 -11.04 6.07
N ARG A 152 -18.94 -10.35 5.11
CA ARG A 152 -20.02 -10.88 4.26
C ARG A 152 -19.51 -11.95 3.30
N PHE A 153 -18.30 -11.80 2.76
CA PHE A 153 -17.65 -12.84 1.96
C PHE A 153 -17.28 -14.09 2.79
N ILE A 154 -16.90 -13.89 4.06
CA ILE A 154 -16.64 -14.99 5.01
C ILE A 154 -17.95 -15.69 5.42
N ILE A 155 -19.01 -14.95 5.74
CA ILE A 155 -20.32 -15.52 6.09
C ILE A 155 -20.94 -16.27 4.91
N GLU A 156 -20.86 -15.73 3.69
CA GLU A 156 -21.33 -16.43 2.48
C GLU A 156 -20.51 -17.70 2.21
N SER A 157 -19.19 -17.68 2.43
CA SER A 157 -18.34 -18.88 2.31
C SER A 157 -18.63 -19.96 3.37
N VAL A 158 -18.93 -19.56 4.62
CA VAL A 158 -19.31 -20.49 5.71
C VAL A 158 -20.71 -21.08 5.49
N HIS A 159 -21.67 -20.28 5.01
CA HIS A 159 -23.02 -20.76 4.71
C HIS A 159 -23.03 -21.74 3.51
N MET A 160 -22.18 -21.50 2.51
CA MET A 160 -22.05 -22.37 1.34
C MET A 160 -21.44 -23.74 1.69
N THR A 161 -20.45 -23.78 2.59
CA THR A 161 -19.84 -25.04 3.05
C THR A 161 -20.76 -25.86 3.97
N PHE A 162 -21.60 -25.20 4.78
CA PHE A 162 -22.60 -25.86 5.62
C PHE A 162 -23.75 -26.47 4.79
N THR A 163 -24.21 -25.77 3.75
CA THR A 163 -25.29 -26.24 2.86
C THR A 163 -24.87 -27.42 2.00
N ILE A 164 -23.61 -27.46 1.54
CA ILE A 164 -23.07 -28.60 0.77
C ILE A 164 -22.90 -29.84 1.66
N SER A 165 -22.51 -29.67 2.92
CA SER A 165 -22.31 -30.79 3.85
C SER A 165 -23.62 -31.50 4.24
N ILE A 166 -24.73 -30.76 4.37
CA ILE A 166 -26.05 -31.36 4.68
C ILE A 166 -26.59 -32.17 3.48
N LYS A 167 -26.28 -31.75 2.25
CA LYS A 167 -26.76 -32.39 1.02
C LYS A 167 -26.00 -33.67 0.62
N ILE A 168 -24.84 -33.93 1.21
CA ILE A 168 -24.04 -35.14 1.00
C ILE A 168 -24.36 -36.22 2.05
N LEU A 169 -24.98 -35.83 3.17
CA LEU A 169 -25.34 -36.74 4.27
C LEU A 169 -26.80 -37.22 4.23
N THR A 170 -27.55 -36.93 3.16
CA THR A 170 -28.93 -37.39 2.90
C THR A 170 -28.96 -38.13 1.57
#